data_AF-A0A9J6GC48-F1
#
_entry.id   AF-A0A9J6GC48-F1
#
_cell.length_a   1.000
_cell.length_b   1.000
_cell.length_c   1.000
_cell.angle_alpha   90.00
_cell.angle_beta   90.00
_cell.angle_gamma   90.00
#
_symmetry.space_group_name_H-M   'P 1'
#
loop_
_entity.id
_entity.type
_entity.pdbx_description
1 polymer ?
#
loop_
_entity_poly.entity_id
_entity_poly.type
_entity_poly.pdbx_seq_one_letter_code
_entity_poly.pdbx_strand_id
1 'polypeptide(L)'
;MKACLSVRSEGARIDSLEQLSHKPSVRPLMFANSILIAMFSNSEHPVWRRVWRMVESHSGQVPLDELYNARHLSEVARGSSVVISDRTSFRYAVGRSCLRFPEAEFYVAREPINTLSFGFYTNERLQVGFRRAYDQRCSPISYF
;
A
#
# COMPACT_ATOMS: atom_id res chain seq x y z
N MET A 1 -35.43 29.08 -3.53
CA MET A 1 -34.33 28.40 -2.82
C MET A 1 -33.57 27.57 -3.85
N LYS A 2 -32.36 27.97 -4.26
CA LYS A 2 -31.55 27.19 -5.22
C LYS A 2 -30.63 26.27 -4.41
N ALA A 3 -30.83 24.97 -4.49
CA ALA A 3 -29.91 23.99 -3.93
C ALA A 3 -28.64 24.00 -4.79
N CYS A 4 -27.54 24.50 -4.25
CA CYS A 4 -26.22 24.29 -4.83
C CYS A 4 -25.74 22.91 -4.36
N LEU A 5 -25.73 21.92 -5.26
CA LEU A 5 -24.99 20.68 -5.05
C LEU A 5 -23.51 21.04 -4.97
N SER A 6 -22.98 21.14 -3.76
CA SER A 6 -21.56 21.32 -3.51
C SER A 6 -20.83 20.05 -3.94
N VAL A 7 -20.43 19.95 -5.20
CA VAL A 7 -19.48 18.94 -5.62
C VAL A 7 -18.18 19.26 -4.89
N ARG A 8 -17.83 18.46 -3.88
CA ARG A 8 -16.49 18.54 -3.27
C ARG A 8 -15.49 18.31 -4.40
N SER A 9 -14.66 19.31 -4.67
CA SER A 9 -13.59 19.18 -5.66
C SER A 9 -12.62 18.12 -5.17
N GLU A 10 -12.37 17.11 -5.99
CA GLU A 10 -11.40 16.06 -5.71
C GLU A 10 -10.04 16.71 -5.40
N GLY A 11 -9.51 16.45 -4.20
CA GLY A 11 -8.24 17.02 -3.76
C GLY A 11 -7.06 16.53 -4.61
N ALA A 12 -5.93 17.22 -4.54
CA ALA A 12 -4.71 16.81 -5.24
C ALA A 12 -4.28 15.39 -4.80
N ARG A 13 -4.16 14.47 -5.76
CA ARG A 13 -3.77 13.07 -5.54
C ARG A 13 -2.30 12.81 -5.88
N ILE A 14 -1.77 11.75 -5.29
CA ILE A 14 -0.48 11.15 -5.61
C ILE A 14 -0.79 9.77 -6.20
N ASP A 15 -0.84 9.71 -7.52
CA ASP A 15 -1.27 8.53 -8.29
C ASP A 15 -0.10 7.65 -8.76
N SER A 16 1.14 8.10 -8.58
CA SER A 16 2.35 7.38 -8.96
C SER A 16 3.54 7.66 -8.05
N LEU A 17 4.54 6.77 -8.11
CA LEU A 17 5.83 6.99 -7.45
C LEU A 17 6.57 8.21 -8.03
N GLU A 18 6.38 8.50 -9.32
CA GLU A 18 6.96 9.69 -9.95
C GLU A 18 6.46 10.97 -9.26
N GLN A 19 5.15 11.08 -9.06
CA GLN A 19 4.55 12.22 -8.36
C GLN A 19 4.97 12.29 -6.90
N LEU A 20 5.05 11.15 -6.21
CA LEU A 20 5.54 11.09 -4.83
C LEU A 20 6.99 11.58 -4.73
N SER A 21 7.83 11.19 -5.69
CA SER A 21 9.26 11.54 -5.70
C SER A 21 9.54 13.04 -5.81
N HIS A 22 8.57 13.83 -6.27
CA HIS A 22 8.62 15.29 -6.36
C HIS A 22 8.08 16.00 -5.11
N LYS A 23 7.67 15.25 -4.07
CA LYS A 23 7.07 15.79 -2.84
C LYS A 23 7.91 15.41 -1.62
N PRO A 24 9.11 15.99 -1.44
CA PRO A 24 10.03 15.60 -0.38
C PRO A 24 9.51 15.87 1.04
N SER A 25 8.47 16.70 1.21
CA SER A 25 7.82 16.94 2.51
C SER A 25 6.78 15.88 2.88
N VAL A 26 6.37 15.03 1.94
CA VAL A 26 5.42 13.93 2.19
C VAL A 26 6.20 12.72 2.66
N ARG A 27 5.90 12.26 3.88
CA ARG A 27 6.54 11.09 4.48
C ARG A 27 5.96 9.79 3.90
N PRO A 28 6.75 8.96 3.20
CA PRO A 28 6.29 7.64 2.80
C PRO A 28 6.46 6.65 3.95
N LEU A 29 5.40 5.92 4.29
CA LEU A 29 5.34 4.91 5.34
C LEU A 29 5.31 3.52 4.73
N MET A 30 6.14 2.61 5.23
CA MET A 30 6.28 1.23 4.76
C MET A 30 6.34 0.28 5.95
N PHE A 31 5.72 -0.90 5.81
CA PHE A 31 5.95 -1.97 6.77
C PHE A 31 7.44 -2.37 6.75
N ALA A 32 8.09 -2.21 7.90
CA ALA A 32 9.46 -2.66 8.12
C ALA A 32 9.60 -4.16 7.82
N ASN A 33 10.73 -4.57 7.26
CA ASN A 33 10.98 -5.97 6.86
C ASN A 33 10.01 -6.54 5.80
N SER A 34 9.23 -5.70 5.12
CA SER A 34 8.40 -6.13 3.99
C SER A 34 9.22 -6.33 2.72
N ILE A 35 8.68 -7.11 1.78
CA ILE A 35 9.26 -7.25 0.43
C ILE A 35 9.44 -5.90 -0.28
N LEU A 36 8.57 -4.92 0.01
CA LEU A 36 8.67 -3.59 -0.56
C LEU A 36 9.96 -2.88 -0.09
N ILE A 37 10.39 -3.07 1.15
CA ILE A 37 11.70 -2.54 1.62
C ILE A 37 12.82 -3.09 0.74
N ALA A 38 12.88 -4.41 0.56
CA ALA A 38 13.90 -5.05 -0.27
C ALA A 38 13.85 -4.59 -1.73
N MET A 39 12.65 -4.39 -2.28
CA MET A 39 12.47 -3.91 -3.65
C MET A 39 12.98 -2.47 -3.83
N PHE A 40 12.67 -1.57 -2.89
CA PHE A 40 13.08 -0.17 -2.99
C PHE A 40 14.57 0.01 -2.69
N SER A 41 15.09 -0.67 -1.66
CA SER A 41 16.50 -0.54 -1.25
C SER A 41 17.48 -1.08 -2.30
N ASN A 42 17.07 -2.08 -3.08
CA ASN A 42 17.92 -2.71 -4.10
C ASN A 42 17.60 -2.25 -5.53
N SER A 43 16.66 -1.32 -5.71
CA SER A 43 16.24 -0.88 -7.05
C SER A 43 17.27 0.07 -7.69
N GLU A 44 17.58 -0.15 -8.97
CA GLU A 44 18.37 0.80 -9.77
C GLU A 44 17.52 1.95 -10.34
N HIS A 45 16.19 1.77 -10.39
CA HIS A 45 15.26 2.74 -10.94
C HIS A 45 15.36 4.11 -10.21
N PRO A 46 15.67 5.23 -10.90
CA PRO A 46 15.95 6.52 -10.26
C PRO A 46 14.83 7.02 -9.33
N VAL A 47 13.58 6.85 -9.75
CA VAL A 47 12.38 7.26 -9.01
C VAL A 47 12.24 6.48 -7.70
N TRP A 48 12.44 5.17 -7.76
CA TRP A 48 12.33 4.29 -6.60
C TRP A 48 13.43 4.59 -5.61
N ARG A 49 14.67 4.83 -6.08
CA ARG A 49 15.78 5.29 -5.23
C ARG A 49 15.49 6.62 -4.56
N ARG A 50 14.83 7.56 -5.25
CA ARG A 50 14.43 8.85 -4.66
C ARG A 50 13.39 8.64 -3.55
N VAL A 51 12.37 7.83 -3.80
CA VAL A 51 11.35 7.50 -2.79
C VAL A 51 11.98 6.71 -1.63
N TRP A 52 12.92 5.80 -1.89
CA TRP A 52 13.66 5.09 -0.85
C TRP A 52 14.41 6.06 0.07
N ARG A 53 15.14 7.03 -0.50
CA ARG A 53 15.80 8.08 0.31
C ARG A 53 14.80 8.90 1.12
N MET A 54 13.60 9.14 0.60
CA MET A 54 12.54 9.81 1.37
C MET A 54 12.06 8.95 2.55
N VAL A 55 11.94 7.63 2.36
CA VAL A 55 11.62 6.68 3.44
C VAL A 55 12.71 6.74 4.51
N GLU A 56 13.99 6.70 4.11
CA GLU A 56 15.11 6.80 5.05
C GLU A 56 15.12 8.13 5.79
N SER A 57 14.99 9.26 5.08
CA SER A 57 15.07 10.60 5.67
C SER A 57 13.93 10.89 6.65
N HIS A 58 12.77 10.26 6.47
CA HIS A 58 11.61 10.44 7.35
C HIS A 58 11.42 9.30 8.35
N SER A 59 12.37 8.36 8.48
CA SER A 59 12.20 7.14 9.29
C SER A 59 10.86 6.45 8.98
N GLY A 60 10.57 6.26 7.69
CA GLY A 60 9.29 5.79 7.16
C GLY A 60 9.05 4.29 7.33
N GLN A 61 10.06 3.54 7.79
CA GLN A 61 9.91 2.13 8.11
C GLN A 61 9.24 1.99 9.48
N VAL A 62 8.09 1.33 9.53
CA VAL A 62 7.30 1.19 10.75
C VAL A 62 6.84 -0.25 10.96
N PRO A 63 6.67 -0.71 12.21
CA PRO A 63 6.03 -1.99 12.51
C PRO A 63 4.64 -2.13 11.88
N LEU A 64 4.21 -3.37 11.58
CA LEU A 64 2.93 -3.62 10.90
C LEU A 64 1.73 -3.13 11.72
N ASP A 65 1.76 -3.36 13.03
CA ASP A 65 0.75 -2.94 13.99
C ASP A 65 0.68 -1.41 14.13
N GLU A 66 1.76 -0.71 13.80
CA GLU A 66 1.80 0.75 13.77
C GLU A 66 1.43 1.35 12.41
N LEU A 67 1.65 0.65 11.30
CA LEU A 67 1.53 1.22 9.94
C LEU A 67 0.18 1.91 9.69
N TYR A 68 -0.91 1.33 10.20
CA TYR A 68 -2.27 1.85 10.05
C TYR A 68 -2.87 2.40 11.35
N ASN A 69 -2.03 2.78 12.32
CA ASN A 69 -2.53 3.38 13.54
C ASN A 69 -3.21 4.74 13.27
N ALA A 70 -3.99 5.22 14.24
CA ALA A 70 -4.76 6.45 14.08
C ALA A 70 -3.89 7.68 13.79
N ARG A 71 -2.66 7.73 14.30
CA ARG A 71 -1.70 8.82 14.06
C ARG A 71 -1.30 8.85 12.58
N HIS A 72 -0.82 7.72 12.03
CA HIS A 72 -0.43 7.63 10.63
C HIS A 72 -1.61 7.87 9.67
N LEU A 73 -2.79 7.34 9.98
CA LEU A 73 -3.98 7.60 9.17
C LEU A 73 -4.41 9.08 9.23
N SER A 74 -4.22 9.77 10.35
CA SER A 74 -4.43 11.22 10.43
C SER A 74 -3.42 11.99 9.58
N GLU A 75 -2.16 11.55 9.52
CA GLU A 75 -1.13 12.15 8.67
C GLU A 75 -1.45 11.95 7.19
N VAL A 76 -1.94 10.77 6.81
CA VAL A 76 -2.44 10.48 5.45
C VAL A 76 -3.65 11.36 5.12
N ALA A 77 -4.62 11.47 6.03
CA ALA A 77 -5.81 12.31 5.85
C ALA A 77 -5.47 13.80 5.63
N ARG A 78 -4.36 14.28 6.23
CA ARG A 78 -3.86 15.65 6.05
C ARG A 78 -2.95 15.82 4.83
N GLY A 79 -2.64 14.73 4.11
CA GLY A 79 -1.72 14.73 2.98
C GLY A 79 -0.25 14.90 3.36
N SER A 80 0.12 14.77 4.64
CA SER A 80 1.51 14.85 5.10
C SER A 80 2.23 13.49 5.04
N SER A 81 1.50 12.41 4.77
CA SER A 81 2.08 11.07 4.62
C SER A 81 1.35 10.24 3.57
N VAL A 82 2.05 9.23 3.05
CA VAL A 82 1.50 8.21 2.14
C VAL A 82 1.88 6.85 2.69
N VAL A 83 0.95 5.89 2.70
CA VAL A 83 1.26 4.50 3.01
C VAL A 83 1.56 3.76 1.70
N ILE A 84 2.75 3.17 1.60
CA ILE A 84 3.16 2.29 0.52
C ILE A 84 2.97 0.85 1.00
N SER A 85 1.90 0.21 0.53
CA SER A 85 1.50 -1.14 0.92
C SER A 85 0.62 -1.78 -0.16
N ASP A 86 0.25 -3.05 0.02
CA ASP A 86 -0.70 -3.72 -0.85
C ASP A 86 -2.13 -3.15 -0.70
N ARG A 87 -2.91 -3.27 -1.80
CA ARG A 87 -4.26 -2.69 -1.88
C ARG A 87 -5.23 -3.33 -0.89
N THR A 88 -5.07 -4.62 -0.61
CA THR A 88 -6.02 -5.39 0.20
C THR A 88 -5.89 -5.00 1.66
N SER A 89 -4.66 -5.00 2.19
CA SER A 89 -4.37 -4.60 3.57
C SER A 89 -4.77 -3.16 3.84
N PHE A 90 -4.46 -2.24 2.90
CA PHE A 90 -4.88 -0.84 3.03
C PHE A 90 -6.41 -0.69 3.11
N ARG A 91 -7.15 -1.31 2.17
CA ARG A 91 -8.62 -1.24 2.15
C ARG A 91 -9.23 -1.84 3.42
N TYR A 92 -8.71 -2.98 3.88
CA TYR A 92 -9.17 -3.60 5.12
C TYR A 92 -8.92 -2.69 6.33
N ALA A 93 -7.70 -2.18 6.48
CA ALA A 93 -7.32 -1.36 7.63
C ALA A 93 -8.13 -0.06 7.67
N VAL A 94 -8.13 0.70 6.57
CA VAL A 94 -8.86 1.96 6.45
C VAL A 94 -10.37 1.75 6.56
N GLY A 95 -10.91 0.70 5.94
CA GLY A 95 -12.35 0.39 5.99
C GLY A 95 -12.87 0.17 7.42
N ARG A 96 -12.02 -0.34 8.33
CA ARG A 96 -12.40 -0.49 9.75
C ARG A 96 -12.28 0.80 10.58
N SER A 97 -11.55 1.80 10.10
CA SER A 97 -11.23 3.01 10.88
C SER A 97 -11.70 4.31 10.24
N CYS A 98 -12.22 4.30 9.01
CA CYS A 98 -12.57 5.50 8.24
C CYS A 98 -13.60 6.38 8.95
N LEU A 99 -14.53 5.80 9.72
CA LEU A 99 -15.51 6.55 10.51
C LEU A 99 -14.87 7.48 11.56
N ARG A 100 -13.60 7.26 11.93
CA ARG A 100 -12.85 8.15 12.83
C ARG A 100 -12.31 9.39 12.13
N PHE A 101 -12.43 9.47 10.81
CA PHE A 101 -11.92 10.54 9.97
C PHE A 101 -13.03 11.04 9.02
N PRO A 102 -14.11 11.64 9.55
CA PRO A 102 -15.32 11.96 8.77
C PRO A 102 -15.08 12.97 7.64
N GLU A 103 -14.04 13.80 7.75
CA GLU A 103 -13.68 14.80 6.75
C GLU A 103 -12.59 14.32 5.79
N ALA A 104 -12.13 13.07 5.90
CA ALA A 104 -11.04 12.54 5.11
C ALA A 104 -11.53 11.62 3.99
N GLU A 105 -10.88 11.72 2.83
CA GLU A 105 -11.07 10.80 1.72
C GLU A 105 -9.77 10.02 1.50
N PHE A 106 -9.81 8.73 1.81
CA PHE A 106 -8.70 7.82 1.54
C PHE A 106 -8.86 7.23 0.14
N TYR A 107 -7.77 7.23 -0.63
CA TYR A 107 -7.74 6.65 -1.97
C TYR A 107 -6.55 5.72 -2.13
N VAL A 108 -6.64 4.88 -3.16
CA VAL A 108 -5.54 4.01 -3.60
C VAL A 108 -5.00 4.61 -4.88
N ALA A 109 -3.68 4.82 -4.95
CA ALA A 109 -3.01 5.32 -6.13
C ALA A 109 -3.33 4.46 -7.37
N ARG A 110 -3.51 5.14 -8.52
CA ARG A 110 -3.88 4.48 -9.77
C ARG A 110 -2.78 3.53 -10.28
N GLU A 111 -1.52 3.96 -10.27
CA GLU A 111 -0.40 3.19 -10.78
C GLU A 111 0.08 2.15 -9.74
N PRO A 112 0.06 0.84 -10.06
CA PRO A 112 0.62 -0.17 -9.17
C PRO A 112 2.16 -0.12 -9.19
N ILE A 113 2.78 -0.29 -8.03
CA ILE A 113 4.25 -0.39 -7.90
C ILE A 113 4.74 -1.72 -8.45
N ASN A 114 3.98 -2.79 -8.20
CA ASN A 114 4.29 -4.14 -8.67
C ASN A 114 2.99 -4.98 -8.76
N THR A 115 3.14 -6.17 -9.33
CA THR A 115 2.12 -7.23 -9.27
C THR A 115 2.74 -8.42 -8.56
N LEU A 116 2.57 -8.51 -7.24
CA LEU A 116 2.99 -9.67 -6.46
C LEU A 116 1.88 -10.71 -6.44
N SER A 117 2.25 -11.95 -6.76
CA SER A 117 1.37 -13.11 -6.54
C SER A 117 1.67 -13.71 -5.17
N PHE A 118 0.63 -13.92 -4.37
CA PHE A 118 0.76 -14.67 -3.13
C PHE A 118 0.80 -16.16 -3.43
N GLY A 119 1.85 -16.83 -2.99
CA GLY A 119 2.00 -18.28 -3.08
C GLY A 119 1.74 -18.93 -1.73
N PHE A 120 1.13 -20.11 -1.75
CA PHE A 120 1.08 -20.97 -0.57
C PHE A 120 2.22 -21.97 -0.64
N TYR A 121 3.02 -22.03 0.43
CA TYR A 121 4.07 -23.03 0.57
C TYR A 121 3.56 -24.16 1.47
N THR A 122 3.87 -25.38 1.07
CA THR A 122 3.53 -26.59 1.83
C THR A 122 4.82 -27.31 2.24
N ASN A 123 4.78 -28.04 3.35
CA ASN A 123 5.94 -28.80 3.83
C ASN A 123 6.39 -29.83 2.78
N GLU A 124 7.70 -29.91 2.51
CA GLU A 124 8.28 -30.83 1.52
C GLU A 124 7.93 -32.31 1.78
N ARG A 125 7.69 -32.67 3.05
CA ARG A 125 7.41 -34.03 3.51
C ARG A 125 5.94 -34.41 3.39
N LEU A 126 5.08 -33.52 2.89
CA LEU A 126 3.68 -33.87 2.66
C LEU A 126 3.57 -34.99 1.64
N GLN A 127 2.61 -35.88 1.86
CA GLN A 127 2.34 -36.97 0.93
C GLN A 127 2.01 -36.41 -0.46
N VAL A 128 2.61 -37.01 -1.49
CA VAL A 128 2.47 -36.59 -2.90
C VAL A 128 1.01 -36.46 -3.32
N GLY A 129 0.14 -37.36 -2.85
CA GLY A 129 -1.31 -37.31 -3.13
C GLY A 129 -1.99 -36.05 -2.61
N PHE A 130 -1.65 -35.63 -1.38
CA PHE A 130 -2.17 -34.38 -0.80
C PHE A 130 -1.67 -33.16 -1.57
N ARG A 131 -0.37 -33.13 -1.90
CA ARG A 131 0.22 -32.01 -2.66
C ARG A 131 -0.46 -31.84 -4.02
N ARG A 132 -0.66 -32.92 -4.78
CA ARG A 132 -1.39 -32.86 -6.06
C ARG A 132 -2.83 -32.39 -5.90
N ALA A 133 -3.55 -32.89 -4.90
CA ALA A 133 -4.93 -32.47 -4.65
C ALA A 133 -5.02 -31.00 -4.24
N TYR A 134 -4.06 -30.52 -3.45
CA TYR A 134 -3.95 -29.11 -3.06
C TYR A 134 -3.66 -28.23 -4.29
N ASP A 135 -2.65 -28.58 -5.08
CA ASP A 135 -2.29 -27.84 -6.29
C ASP A 135 -3.45 -27.79 -7.28
N GLN A 136 -4.20 -28.88 -7.47
CA GLN A 136 -5.39 -28.87 -8.35
C GLN A 136 -6.51 -27.95 -7.85
N ARG A 137 -6.71 -27.83 -6.54
CA ARG A 137 -7.75 -26.98 -5.95
C ARG A 137 -7.34 -25.51 -5.89
N CYS A 138 -6.04 -25.26 -5.71
CA CYS A 138 -5.47 -23.93 -5.56
C CYS A 138 -4.86 -23.38 -6.86
N SER A 139 -4.76 -24.19 -7.91
CA SER A 139 -4.40 -23.74 -9.25
C SER A 139 -5.39 -22.66 -9.67
N PRO A 140 -4.92 -21.46 -10.02
CA PRO A 140 -5.82 -20.42 -10.49
C PRO A 140 -6.53 -20.95 -11.73
N ILE A 141 -7.86 -20.93 -11.73
CA ILE A 141 -8.62 -20.93 -12.98
C ILE A 141 -8.13 -19.67 -13.70
N SER A 142 -7.33 -19.86 -14.74
CA SER A 142 -6.85 -18.78 -15.59
C SER A 142 -8.05 -18.13 -16.26
N TYR A 143 -8.60 -17.08 -15.65
CA TYR A 143 -9.46 -16.13 -16.33
C TYR A 143 -8.55 -15.05 -16.92
N PHE A 144 -8.02 -15.32 -18.12
CA PHE A 144 -7.62 -14.32 -19.08
C PHE A 144 -8.45 -14.52 -20.34
#